data_AF-A0A1I5QYV3-F1
#
_entry.id   AF-A0A1I5QYV3-F1
#
_cell.length_a   1.000
_cell.length_b   1.000
_cell.length_c   1.000
_cell.angle_alpha   90.00
_cell.angle_beta   90.00
_cell.angle_gamma   90.00
#
_symmetry.space_group_name_H-M   'P 1'
#
loop_
_entity.id
_entity.type
_entity.pdbx_description
1 polymer ?
#
loop_
_entity_poly.entity_id
_entity_poly.type
_entity_poly.pdbx_seq_one_letter_code
_entity_poly.pdbx_strand_id
1 'polypeptide(L)'
;MSRPQDQPIPPQDVPLYTTRAPVQAVAAGAGWFFLVLGALGFIPGLVTEYELMTFLGENSGARLFGVFLVSVLHNALHLAYGAAGLLLARRAVGARGFLLGGGLLYLLLAGYGALVDPASTANVLPVNAAGNWLHLTFGLVMVALGVVFGRHLGETAD
;
A
#
# COMPACT_ATOMS: atom_id res chain seq x y z
N MET A 1 -39.88 -50.06 0.45
CA MET A 1 -39.53 -48.70 -0.02
C MET A 1 -39.68 -47.77 1.18
N SER A 2 -38.58 -47.47 1.87
CA SER A 2 -38.58 -46.68 3.11
C SER A 2 -38.12 -45.25 2.79
N ARG A 3 -38.94 -44.28 3.18
CA ARG A 3 -38.73 -42.85 2.94
C ARG A 3 -37.49 -42.36 3.71
N PRO A 4 -36.47 -41.74 3.08
CA PRO A 4 -35.38 -41.12 3.82
C PRO A 4 -35.84 -39.74 4.32
N GLN A 5 -36.23 -39.61 5.60
CA GLN A 5 -36.67 -38.34 6.18
C GLN A 5 -36.14 -38.00 7.58
N ASP A 6 -35.03 -38.58 8.02
CA ASP A 6 -34.39 -38.19 9.30
C ASP A 6 -32.93 -37.78 9.13
N GLN A 7 -32.66 -36.76 8.30
CA GLN A 7 -31.41 -36.01 8.44
C GLN A 7 -31.66 -34.75 9.27
N PRO A 8 -31.06 -34.63 10.47
CA PRO A 8 -31.13 -33.41 11.26
C PRO A 8 -30.62 -32.23 10.43
N ILE A 9 -31.43 -31.18 10.33
CA ILE A 9 -31.02 -29.93 9.70
C ILE A 9 -29.86 -29.38 10.55
N PRO A 10 -28.64 -29.22 9.99
CA PRO A 10 -27.53 -28.68 10.76
C PRO A 10 -27.89 -27.25 11.22
N PRO A 11 -27.50 -26.86 12.45
CA PRO A 11 -27.79 -25.54 12.99
C PRO A 11 -27.39 -24.44 12.00
N GLN A 12 -28.33 -23.57 11.64
CA GLN A 12 -28.15 -22.46 10.69
C GLN A 12 -27.41 -21.26 11.32
N ASP A 13 -26.86 -21.45 12.52
CA ASP A 13 -26.38 -20.36 13.40
C ASP A 13 -24.86 -20.34 13.49
N VAL A 14 -24.16 -20.72 12.41
CA VAL A 14 -22.73 -20.38 12.31
C VAL A 14 -22.65 -18.87 12.10
N PRO A 15 -22.13 -18.09 13.08
CA PRO A 15 -21.94 -16.66 12.86
C PRO A 15 -21.08 -16.52 11.61
N LEU A 16 -21.64 -15.90 10.58
CA LEU A 16 -20.91 -15.55 9.37
C LEU A 16 -19.82 -14.57 9.81
N TYR A 17 -18.66 -15.09 10.19
CA TYR A 17 -17.44 -14.31 10.09
C TYR A 17 -17.43 -13.81 8.66
N THR A 18 -17.71 -12.52 8.47
CA THR A 18 -17.50 -11.88 7.18
C THR A 18 -16.00 -11.78 7.02
N THR A 19 -15.37 -12.91 6.71
CA THR A 19 -13.96 -12.98 6.36
C THR A 19 -13.83 -12.11 5.12
N ARG A 20 -13.12 -10.98 5.24
CA ARG A 20 -12.79 -10.16 4.08
C ARG A 20 -12.14 -11.06 3.05
N ALA A 21 -12.47 -10.88 1.77
CA ALA A 21 -11.77 -11.59 0.71
C ALA A 21 -10.25 -11.36 0.88
N PRO A 22 -9.38 -12.38 0.70
CA PRO A 22 -7.93 -12.25 0.93
C PRO A 22 -7.31 -11.01 0.28
N VAL A 23 -7.74 -10.65 -0.93
CA VAL A 23 -7.32 -9.44 -1.66
C VAL A 23 -7.63 -8.14 -0.91
N GLN A 24 -8.77 -8.06 -0.22
CA GLN A 24 -9.17 -6.89 0.57
C GLN A 24 -8.33 -6.77 1.84
N ALA A 25 -8.00 -7.90 2.48
CA ALA A 25 -7.13 -7.90 3.65
C ALA A 25 -5.71 -7.43 3.28
N VAL A 26 -5.16 -7.93 2.17
CA VAL A 26 -3.85 -7.53 1.66
C VAL A 26 -3.83 -6.04 1.27
N ALA A 27 -4.84 -5.57 0.51
CA ALA A 27 -4.93 -4.16 0.15
C ALA A 27 -5.09 -3.25 1.38
N ALA A 28 -5.87 -3.67 2.39
CA ALA A 28 -6.01 -2.94 3.64
C ALA A 28 -4.70 -2.91 4.44
N GLY A 29 -3.95 -4.02 4.47
CA GLY A 29 -2.64 -4.09 5.11
C GLY A 29 -1.65 -3.11 4.47
N ALA A 30 -1.58 -3.07 3.14
CA ALA A 30 -0.78 -2.09 2.41
C ALA A 30 -1.22 -0.64 2.70
N GLY A 31 -2.54 -0.38 2.73
CA GLY A 31 -3.07 0.93 3.08
C GLY A 31 -2.65 1.39 4.48
N TRP A 32 -2.78 0.51 5.48
CA TRP A 32 -2.32 0.78 6.85
C TRP A 32 -0.82 1.01 6.94
N PHE A 33 -0.02 0.22 6.22
CA PHE A 33 1.42 0.39 6.16
C PHE A 33 1.80 1.80 5.71
N PHE A 34 1.19 2.31 4.63
CA PHE A 34 1.46 3.67 4.15
C PHE A 34 0.94 4.77 5.08
N LEU A 35 -0.20 4.55 5.74
CA LEU A 35 -0.67 5.48 6.77
C LEU A 35 0.32 5.57 7.93
N VAL A 36 0.83 4.44 8.40
CA VAL A 36 1.82 4.41 9.47
C VAL A 36 3.09 5.11 9.01
N LEU A 37 3.67 4.77 7.86
CA LEU A 37 4.87 5.45 7.36
C LEU A 37 4.68 6.96 7.20
N GLY A 38 3.56 7.37 6.61
CA GLY A 38 3.23 8.79 6.46
C GLY A 38 3.12 9.51 7.81
N ALA A 39 2.55 8.86 8.83
CA ALA A 39 2.46 9.41 10.17
C ALA A 39 3.83 9.46 10.86
N LEU A 40 4.64 8.40 10.78
CA LEU A 40 5.98 8.35 11.37
C LEU A 40 6.91 9.43 10.79
N GLY A 41 6.72 9.79 9.51
CA GLY A 41 7.43 10.89 8.87
C GLY A 41 7.21 12.26 9.51
N PHE A 42 6.25 12.42 10.41
CA PHE A 42 6.00 13.65 11.16
C PHE A 42 6.42 13.57 12.63
N ILE A 43 7.07 12.49 13.07
CA ILE A 43 7.44 12.28 14.48
C ILE A 43 8.91 12.65 14.71
N PRO A 44 9.21 13.72 15.47
CA PRO A 44 10.57 14.05 15.88
C PRO A 44 11.22 12.89 16.65
N GLY A 45 12.50 12.62 16.39
CA GLY A 45 13.26 11.52 17.00
C GLY A 45 13.18 10.20 16.22
N LEU A 46 12.12 9.96 15.45
CA LEU A 46 12.12 8.92 14.41
C LEU A 46 12.66 9.46 13.09
N VAL A 47 12.41 10.73 12.81
CA VAL A 47 13.03 11.48 11.72
C VAL A 47 14.24 12.24 12.26
N THR A 48 15.42 11.94 11.72
CA THR A 48 16.67 12.66 12.02
C THR A 48 16.74 13.93 11.17
N GLU A 49 17.44 14.96 11.67
CA GLU A 49 17.52 16.28 11.03
C GLU A 49 16.12 16.86 10.74
N TYR A 50 15.20 16.71 11.70
CA TYR A 50 13.77 17.03 11.52
C TYR A 50 13.55 18.49 11.16
N GLU A 51 14.37 19.39 11.71
CA GLU A 51 14.42 20.82 11.43
C GLU A 51 14.79 21.15 9.98
N LEU A 52 15.41 20.22 9.25
CA LEU A 52 15.71 20.35 7.82
C LEU A 52 14.56 19.88 6.93
N MET A 53 13.40 19.52 7.50
CA MET A 53 12.25 19.07 6.73
C MET A 53 11.57 20.24 6.01
N THR A 54 11.64 20.23 4.68
CA THR A 54 10.95 21.22 3.84
C THR A 54 9.63 20.68 3.29
N PHE A 55 8.84 21.55 2.65
CA PHE A 55 7.57 21.13 2.05
C PHE A 55 7.78 20.20 0.85
N LEU A 56 8.61 20.61 -0.11
CA LEU A 56 9.06 19.81 -1.25
C LEU A 56 10.34 19.04 -0.91
N GLY A 57 10.67 18.03 -1.72
CA GLY A 57 11.82 17.15 -1.51
C GLY A 57 13.19 17.77 -1.82
N GLU A 58 13.29 18.70 -2.78
CA GLU A 58 14.57 19.18 -3.32
C GLU A 58 15.54 19.74 -2.27
N ASN A 59 15.01 20.37 -1.22
CA ASN A 59 15.78 21.00 -0.15
C ASN A 59 15.60 20.29 1.21
N SER A 60 14.94 19.12 1.23
CA SER A 60 14.63 18.44 2.47
C SER A 60 15.81 17.55 2.90
N GLY A 61 16.43 17.90 4.02
CA GLY A 61 17.51 17.11 4.62
C GLY A 61 17.01 16.01 5.57
N ALA A 62 15.72 16.03 5.92
CA ALA A 62 15.13 15.17 6.93
C ALA A 62 15.08 13.69 6.50
N ARG A 63 15.40 12.79 7.43
CA ARG A 63 15.47 11.35 7.15
C ARG A 63 14.71 10.51 8.15
N LEU A 64 13.72 9.75 7.68
CA LEU A 64 13.04 8.76 8.50
C LEU A 64 13.99 7.59 8.80
N PHE A 65 14.15 7.29 10.09
CA PHE A 65 15.10 6.33 10.65
C PHE A 65 16.56 6.58 10.25
N GLY A 66 16.91 7.81 9.88
CA GLY A 66 18.24 8.15 9.36
C GLY A 66 18.52 7.65 7.94
N VAL A 67 17.56 7.01 7.26
CA VAL A 67 17.78 6.33 5.97
C VAL A 67 16.99 6.96 4.83
N PHE A 68 15.67 7.10 4.99
CA PHE A 68 14.78 7.49 3.90
C PHE A 68 14.58 9.00 3.90
N LEU A 69 14.91 9.69 2.81
CA LEU A 69 14.61 11.12 2.72
C LEU A 69 13.08 11.33 2.75
N VAL A 70 12.64 12.33 3.50
CA VAL A 70 11.23 12.66 3.68
C VAL A 70 11.03 14.17 3.58
N SER A 71 9.80 14.56 3.25
CA SER A 71 9.33 15.95 3.21
C SER A 71 7.87 15.98 3.63
N VAL A 72 7.33 17.17 3.91
CA VAL A 72 5.90 17.30 4.27
C VAL A 72 5.01 16.75 3.15
N LEU A 73 5.30 17.09 1.88
CA LEU A 73 4.54 16.59 0.74
C LEU A 73 4.64 15.07 0.63
N HIS A 74 5.83 14.48 0.79
CA HIS A 74 6.03 13.04 0.69
C HIS A 74 5.21 12.27 1.73
N ASN A 75 5.28 12.71 2.98
CA ASN A 75 4.54 12.09 4.08
C ASN A 75 3.02 12.25 3.88
N ALA A 76 2.57 13.43 3.44
CA ALA A 76 1.16 13.66 3.12
C ALA A 76 0.67 12.79 1.96
N LEU A 77 1.50 12.56 0.93
CA LEU A 77 1.19 11.65 -0.17
C LEU A 77 1.09 10.20 0.31
N HIS A 78 1.97 9.75 1.21
CA HIS A 78 1.84 8.44 1.85
C HIS A 78 0.53 8.31 2.64
N LEU A 79 0.16 9.34 3.39
CA LEU A 79 -1.12 9.37 4.11
C LEU A 79 -2.31 9.28 3.16
N ALA A 80 -2.33 10.12 2.11
CA ALA A 80 -3.40 10.12 1.12
C ALA A 80 -3.48 8.78 0.37
N TYR A 81 -2.34 8.22 -0.02
CA TYR A 81 -2.25 6.93 -0.69
C TYR A 81 -2.72 5.79 0.20
N GLY A 82 -2.33 5.77 1.47
CA GLY A 82 -2.79 4.80 2.46
C GLY A 82 -4.30 4.89 2.72
N ALA A 83 -4.84 6.11 2.84
CA ALA A 83 -6.28 6.34 2.98
C ALA A 83 -7.06 5.86 1.74
N ALA A 84 -6.57 6.15 0.54
CA ALA A 84 -7.15 5.64 -0.71
C ALA A 84 -7.12 4.10 -0.76
N GLY A 85 -6.02 3.48 -0.32
CA GLY A 85 -5.89 2.04 -0.19
C GLY A 85 -6.95 1.43 0.74
N LEU A 86 -7.14 1.99 1.92
CA LEU A 86 -8.18 1.54 2.86
C LEU A 86 -9.59 1.72 2.29
N LEU A 87 -9.85 2.85 1.62
CA LEU A 87 -11.14 3.12 1.00
C LEU A 87 -11.46 2.10 -0.11
N LEU A 88 -10.49 1.83 -0.99
CA LEU A 88 -10.63 0.89 -2.10
C LEU A 88 -10.68 -0.56 -1.62
N ALA A 89 -9.99 -0.89 -0.52
CA ALA A 89 -10.03 -2.21 0.09
C ALA A 89 -11.42 -2.63 0.60
N ARG A 90 -12.39 -1.70 0.69
CA ARG A 90 -13.77 -2.00 1.10
C ARG A 90 -14.52 -2.90 0.09
N ARG A 91 -14.04 -3.02 -1.15
CA ARG A 91 -14.61 -3.90 -2.18
C ARG A 91 -13.51 -4.71 -2.86
N ALA A 92 -13.74 -5.98 -3.21
CA ALA A 92 -12.73 -6.84 -3.83
C ALA A 92 -12.17 -6.27 -5.15
N VAL A 93 -13.03 -5.73 -6.01
CA VAL A 93 -12.62 -5.07 -7.27
C VAL A 93 -11.75 -3.84 -6.99
N GLY A 94 -12.13 -3.01 -6.00
CA GLY A 94 -11.36 -1.84 -5.60
C GLY A 94 -10.00 -2.21 -5.00
N ALA A 95 -9.95 -3.23 -4.14
CA ALA A 95 -8.74 -3.76 -3.54
C ALA A 95 -7.73 -4.20 -4.62
N ARG A 96 -8.21 -4.95 -5.62
CA ARG A 96 -7.39 -5.36 -6.76
C ARG A 96 -6.91 -4.16 -7.58
N GLY A 97 -7.82 -3.22 -7.87
CA GLY A 97 -7.48 -1.98 -8.58
C GLY A 97 -6.39 -1.18 -7.86
N PHE A 98 -6.45 -1.07 -6.53
CA PHE A 98 -5.43 -0.43 -5.72
C PHE A 98 -4.08 -1.16 -5.80
N LEU A 99 -4.06 -2.49 -5.68
CA LEU A 99 -2.83 -3.27 -5.78
C LEU A 99 -2.15 -3.11 -7.15
N LEU A 100 -2.92 -3.16 -8.24
CA LEU A 100 -2.37 -3.01 -9.60
C LEU A 100 -1.99 -1.58 -9.93
N GLY A 101 -2.94 -0.64 -9.81
CA GLY A 101 -2.73 0.76 -10.18
C GLY A 101 -1.76 1.45 -9.22
N GLY A 102 -1.89 1.18 -7.93
CA GLY A 102 -0.96 1.67 -6.93
C GLY A 102 0.43 1.05 -7.06
N GLY A 103 0.52 -0.25 -7.31
CA GLY A 103 1.79 -0.91 -7.58
C GLY A 103 2.48 -0.32 -8.81
N LEU A 104 1.74 -0.06 -9.89
CA LEU A 104 2.26 0.63 -11.08
C LEU A 104 2.75 2.05 -10.75
N LEU A 105 2.00 2.81 -9.94
CA LEU A 105 2.43 4.14 -9.49
C LEU A 105 3.77 4.08 -8.73
N TYR A 106 3.97 3.06 -7.89
CA TYR A 106 5.24 2.85 -7.18
C TYR A 106 6.39 2.45 -8.12
N LEU A 107 6.11 1.68 -9.17
CA LEU A 107 7.09 1.38 -10.21
C LEU A 107 7.48 2.62 -11.01
N LEU A 108 6.51 3.48 -11.33
CA LEU A 108 6.77 4.77 -11.98
C LEU A 108 7.59 5.69 -11.08
N LEU A 109 7.31 5.72 -9.78
CA LEU A 109 8.08 6.48 -8.80
C LEU A 109 9.52 5.93 -8.66
N ALA A 110 9.69 4.60 -8.72
CA ALA A 110 11.02 3.98 -8.76
C ALA A 110 11.80 4.31 -10.04
N GLY A 111 11.09 4.42 -11.18
CA GLY A 111 11.67 4.90 -12.44
C GLY A 111 12.09 6.37 -12.34
N TYR A 112 11.24 7.22 -11.76
CA TYR A 112 11.56 8.62 -11.47
C TYR A 112 12.83 8.74 -10.61
N GLY A 113 12.93 7.99 -9.50
CA GLY A 113 14.10 8.04 -8.63
C GLY A 113 15.36 7.37 -9.18
N ALA A 114 15.24 6.55 -10.22
CA ALA A 114 16.40 6.06 -10.98
C ALA A 114 16.94 7.11 -11.97
N LEU A 115 16.11 8.06 -12.40
CA LEU A 115 16.45 9.09 -13.39
C LEU A 115 16.83 10.43 -12.74
N VAL A 116 16.40 10.67 -11.50
CA VAL A 116 16.62 11.93 -10.79
C VAL A 116 17.75 11.79 -9.78
N ASP A 117 18.74 12.67 -9.88
CA ASP A 117 19.79 12.79 -8.87
C ASP A 117 19.19 13.29 -7.54
N PRO A 118 19.46 12.63 -6.41
CA PRO A 118 18.97 13.06 -5.10
C PRO A 118 19.30 14.51 -4.72
N ALA A 119 20.40 15.09 -5.25
CA ALA A 119 20.81 16.47 -4.99
C ALA A 119 20.25 17.49 -6.01
N SER A 120 19.45 17.04 -6.99
CA SER A 120 18.86 17.91 -8.00
C SER A 120 17.57 18.58 -7.50
N THR A 121 17.30 19.79 -8.00
CA THR A 121 15.99 20.47 -7.85
C THR A 121 14.84 19.68 -8.48
N ALA A 122 15.14 18.74 -9.39
CA ALA A 122 14.14 17.83 -9.93
C ALA A 122 13.58 16.85 -8.87
N ASN A 123 14.22 16.69 -7.71
CA ASN A 123 13.87 15.78 -6.62
C ASN A 123 12.70 16.29 -5.75
N VAL A 124 11.58 16.67 -6.39
CA VAL A 124 10.39 17.22 -5.72
C VAL A 124 9.73 16.24 -4.74
N LEU A 125 9.86 14.95 -5.00
CA LEU A 125 9.55 13.87 -4.07
C LEU A 125 10.87 13.31 -3.59
N PRO A 126 11.26 13.48 -2.32
CA PRO A 126 12.60 13.24 -1.81
C PRO A 126 12.99 11.77 -1.91
N VAL A 127 13.42 11.34 -3.10
CA VAL A 127 13.86 9.99 -3.38
C VAL A 127 15.37 9.93 -3.20
N ASN A 128 15.82 8.89 -2.52
CA ASN A 128 17.21 8.48 -2.45
C ASN A 128 17.32 7.00 -2.78
N ALA A 129 18.54 6.46 -2.91
CA ALA A 129 18.76 5.07 -3.29
C ALA A 129 17.94 4.07 -2.44
N ALA A 130 17.94 4.22 -1.11
CA ALA A 130 17.19 3.36 -0.20
C ALA A 130 15.67 3.46 -0.43
N GLY A 131 15.13 4.68 -0.54
CA GLY A 131 13.73 4.89 -0.87
C GLY A 131 13.38 4.32 -2.25
N ASN A 132 14.25 4.48 -3.24
CA ASN A 132 14.00 3.98 -4.60
C ASN A 132 13.87 2.45 -4.65
N TRP A 133 14.73 1.74 -3.93
CA TRP A 133 14.60 0.28 -3.78
C TRP A 133 13.32 -0.11 -3.09
N LEU A 134 12.93 0.61 -2.04
CA LEU A 134 11.66 0.37 -1.34
C LEU A 134 10.47 0.57 -2.28
N HIS A 135 10.45 1.64 -3.08
CA HIS A 135 9.41 1.89 -4.08
C HIS A 135 9.33 0.78 -5.11
N LEU A 136 10.48 0.34 -5.64
CA LEU A 136 10.55 -0.75 -6.60
C LEU A 136 9.99 -2.06 -6.02
N THR A 137 10.45 -2.46 -4.83
CA THR A 137 9.99 -3.69 -4.18
C THR A 137 8.50 -3.65 -3.89
N PHE A 138 7.99 -2.55 -3.33
CA PHE A 138 6.55 -2.40 -3.09
C PHE A 138 5.75 -2.44 -4.38
N GLY A 139 6.20 -1.75 -5.42
CA GLY A 139 5.54 -1.74 -6.72
C GLY A 139 5.42 -3.14 -7.32
N LEU A 140 6.52 -3.90 -7.34
CA LEU A 140 6.54 -5.29 -7.84
C LEU A 140 5.64 -6.21 -7.01
N VAL A 141 5.73 -6.16 -5.68
CA VAL A 141 4.92 -7.00 -4.78
C VAL A 141 3.44 -6.71 -4.92
N MET A 142 3.05 -5.43 -4.96
CA MET A 142 1.65 -5.03 -5.10
C MET A 142 1.07 -5.47 -6.44
N VAL A 143 1.80 -5.27 -7.55
CA VAL A 143 1.36 -5.74 -8.88
C VAL A 143 1.22 -7.27 -8.89
N ALA A 144 2.22 -8.00 -8.38
CA ALA A 144 2.18 -9.45 -8.33
C ALA A 144 0.94 -9.96 -7.55
N LEU A 145 0.68 -9.40 -6.37
CA LEU A 145 -0.49 -9.75 -5.57
C LEU A 145 -1.81 -9.40 -6.31
N GLY A 146 -1.89 -8.24 -6.95
CA GLY A 146 -3.06 -7.84 -7.74
C GLY A 146 -3.33 -8.78 -8.94
N VAL A 147 -2.28 -9.31 -9.57
CA VAL A 147 -2.38 -10.30 -10.65
C VAL A 147 -2.84 -11.65 -10.11
N VAL A 148 -2.19 -12.17 -9.07
CA VAL A 148 -2.50 -13.47 -8.46
C VAL A 148 -3.96 -13.53 -8.01
N PHE A 149 -4.41 -12.54 -7.23
CA PHE A 149 -5.80 -12.48 -6.77
C PHE A 149 -6.82 -12.20 -7.90
N GLY A 150 -6.38 -11.70 -9.06
CA GLY A 150 -7.23 -11.53 -10.22
C GLY A 150 -7.63 -12.83 -10.90
N ARG A 151 -6.78 -13.87 -10.81
CA ARG A 151 -7.01 -15.15 -11.49
C ARG A 151 -8.12 -15.97 -10.83
N HIS A 152 -8.25 -15.89 -9.51
CA HIS A 152 -9.19 -16.70 -8.72
C HIS A 152 -10.66 -16.21 -8.80
N LEU A 153 -10.89 -14.99 -9.31
CA LEU A 153 -12.24 -14.47 -9.54
C LEU A 153 -12.86 -14.97 -10.86
N GLY A 154 -12.03 -15.47 -11.79
CA GLY A 154 -12.49 -16.05 -13.06
C GLY A 154 -12.92 -17.51 -12.93
N GLU A 155 -12.25 -18.28 -12.08
CA GLU A 155 -12.49 -19.72 -11.91
C GLU A 155 -13.81 -20.07 -11.22
N THR A 156 -14.46 -19.11 -10.55
CA THR A 156 -15.78 -19.33 -9.91
C THR A 156 -16.97 -18.94 -10.81
N ALA A 157 -16.71 -18.48 -12.03
CA ALA A 157 -17.73 -18.01 -12.97
C ALA A 157 -18.03 -19.01 -14.11
N ASP A 158 -17.33 -20.14 -14.17
CA ASP A 158 -17.55 -21.27 -15.08
C ASP A 158 -18.11 -22.49 -14.30
#